data_AF-A0A6I6K1Y7-F1
#
_entry.id   AF-A0A6I6K1Y7-F1
#
_cell.length_a   1.000
_cell.length_b   1.000
_cell.length_c   1.000
_cell.angle_alpha   90.00
_cell.angle_beta   90.00
_cell.angle_gamma   90.00
#
_symmetry.space_group_name_H-M   'P 1'
#
loop_
_entity.id
_entity.type
_entity.pdbx_description
1 polymer ?
#
loop_
_entity_poly.entity_id
_entity_poly.type
_entity_poly.pdbx_seq_one_letter_code
_entity_poly.pdbx_strand_id
1 'polypeptide(L)'
;MTEDLQTLDYFERKSKGFFRKQKVRIKHKLGWLGVPEIIPCRGFASYAAGQAFIAGALTEDKGLEKLDGKNTLGENILAMLKRYSGDQIPSARVKVELSNATKELVTEENGIFKTKLPVNFVRKKEKTRWLHYHAELMDKTGVGSEKYSAQGEILVPGSDARFAVISDIDDTIMVSHSTQTLSKLRLILTHNSRTRKPFPGVEAFYCALHLGGNGNDANPFFYISSSEWNLYDLIDDFCTFNKFPKGGLFAPRNTSGHFKFVETRWRKPRT
;
A
#
# COMPACT_ATOMS: atom_id res chain seq x y z
N MET A 1 -2.80 -21.59 -28.05
CA MET A 1 -1.90 -21.39 -26.90
C MET A 1 -2.79 -21.40 -25.67
N THR A 2 -2.63 -22.35 -24.75
CA THR A 2 -3.45 -22.47 -23.52
C THR A 2 -3.27 -21.25 -22.61
N GLU A 3 -4.27 -20.89 -21.80
CA GLU A 3 -4.24 -19.73 -20.89
C GLU A 3 -3.01 -19.75 -19.96
N ASP A 4 -2.66 -20.93 -19.43
CA ASP A 4 -1.46 -21.13 -18.60
C ASP A 4 -0.15 -20.70 -19.29
N LEU A 5 0.00 -21.02 -20.59
CA LEU A 5 1.18 -20.66 -21.37
C LEU A 5 1.27 -19.16 -21.63
N GLN A 6 0.12 -18.46 -21.70
CA GLN A 6 0.09 -17.01 -21.86
C GLN A 6 0.50 -16.29 -20.56
N THR A 7 0.06 -16.79 -19.41
CA THR A 7 0.48 -16.30 -18.09
C THR A 7 1.99 -16.51 -17.90
N LEU A 8 2.52 -17.68 -18.25
CA LEU A 8 3.96 -17.94 -18.23
C LEU A 8 4.75 -16.95 -19.11
N ASP A 9 4.31 -16.75 -20.36
CA ASP A 9 4.94 -15.80 -21.28
C ASP A 9 4.92 -14.36 -20.74
N TYR A 10 3.80 -13.95 -20.12
CA TYR A 10 3.71 -12.65 -19.46
C TYR A 10 4.78 -12.49 -18.36
N PHE A 11 4.84 -13.43 -17.40
CA PHE A 11 5.82 -13.35 -16.31
C PHE A 11 7.27 -13.50 -16.79
N GLU A 12 7.54 -14.29 -17.83
CA GLU A 12 8.87 -14.39 -18.45
C GLU A 12 9.30 -13.09 -19.13
N ARG A 13 8.38 -12.39 -19.82
CA ARG A 13 8.67 -11.09 -20.45
C ARG A 13 8.94 -9.99 -19.42
N LYS A 14 8.24 -10.01 -18.28
CA LYS A 14 8.48 -9.05 -17.18
C LYS A 14 9.72 -9.39 -16.35
N SER A 15 10.17 -10.64 -16.37
CA SER A 15 11.37 -11.08 -15.66
C SER A 15 12.66 -10.77 -16.40
N LYS A 16 13.41 -9.76 -15.93
CA LYS A 16 14.78 -9.49 -16.41
C LYS A 16 15.77 -10.49 -15.80
N GLY A 17 16.58 -11.12 -16.65
CA GLY A 17 17.69 -11.99 -16.25
C GLY A 17 17.36 -13.49 -16.21
N PHE A 18 18.37 -14.32 -16.45
CA PHE A 18 18.24 -15.78 -16.58
C PHE A 18 17.65 -16.44 -15.32
N PHE A 19 18.16 -16.08 -14.14
CA PHE A 19 17.71 -16.68 -12.88
C PHE A 19 16.24 -16.40 -12.56
N ARG A 20 15.74 -15.17 -12.83
CA ARG A 20 14.31 -14.83 -12.64
C ARG A 20 13.41 -15.60 -13.60
N LYS A 21 13.80 -15.75 -14.86
CA LYS A 21 13.06 -16.56 -15.84
C LYS A 21 13.00 -18.04 -15.47
N GLN A 22 14.13 -18.60 -15.01
CA GLN A 22 14.16 -19.99 -14.54
C GLN A 22 13.26 -20.18 -13.30
N LYS A 23 13.23 -19.22 -12.36
CA LYS A 23 12.32 -19.24 -11.21
C LYS A 23 10.85 -19.26 -11.66
N VAL A 24 10.47 -18.41 -12.63
CA VAL A 24 9.12 -18.37 -13.22
C VAL A 24 8.75 -19.70 -13.86
N ARG A 25 9.66 -20.31 -14.65
CA ARG A 25 9.46 -21.64 -15.25
C ARG A 25 9.27 -22.74 -14.22
N ILE A 26 10.06 -22.73 -13.15
CA ILE A 26 9.94 -23.69 -12.06
C ILE A 26 8.59 -23.51 -11.36
N LYS A 27 8.20 -22.28 -11.04
CA LYS A 27 6.88 -21.98 -10.45
C LYS A 27 5.74 -22.47 -11.32
N HIS A 28 5.79 -22.22 -12.63
CA HIS A 28 4.78 -22.71 -13.56
C HIS A 28 4.71 -24.24 -13.60
N LYS A 29 5.86 -24.94 -13.67
CA LYS A 29 5.90 -26.41 -13.61
C LYS A 29 5.34 -26.98 -12.32
N LEU A 30 5.47 -26.25 -11.21
CA LEU A 30 4.94 -26.64 -9.90
C LEU A 30 3.48 -26.20 -9.68
N GLY A 31 2.85 -25.53 -10.65
CA GLY A 31 1.48 -24.98 -10.50
C GLY A 31 1.39 -23.85 -9.48
N TRP A 32 2.51 -23.16 -9.19
CA TRP A 32 2.61 -22.07 -8.21
C TRP A 32 2.71 -20.68 -8.85
N LEU A 33 2.56 -20.59 -10.17
CA LEU A 33 2.54 -19.31 -10.86
C LEU A 33 1.19 -18.65 -10.60
N GLY A 34 1.24 -17.50 -9.93
CA GLY A 34 0.06 -16.73 -9.57
C GLY A 34 -0.49 -15.88 -10.71
N VAL A 35 -1.48 -15.05 -10.38
CA VAL A 35 -2.03 -14.02 -11.26
C VAL A 35 -1.56 -12.63 -10.81
N PRO A 36 -1.53 -11.63 -11.70
CA PRO A 36 -1.22 -10.27 -11.29
C PRO A 36 -2.25 -9.71 -10.31
N GLU A 37 -1.78 -8.98 -9.31
CA GLU A 37 -2.59 -8.31 -8.30
C GLU A 37 -2.08 -6.89 -8.10
N ILE A 38 -3.01 -5.94 -8.06
CA ILE A 38 -2.71 -4.55 -7.72
C ILE A 38 -3.01 -4.36 -6.24
N ILE A 39 -2.00 -3.90 -5.49
CA ILE A 39 -2.11 -3.46 -4.10
C ILE A 39 -2.17 -1.93 -4.10
N PRO A 40 -3.36 -1.32 -4.01
CA PRO A 40 -3.50 0.13 -3.98
C PRO A 40 -3.18 0.66 -2.59
N CYS A 41 -2.30 1.66 -2.50
CA CYS A 41 -1.97 2.28 -1.23
C CYS A 41 -2.82 3.53 -0.99
N ARG A 42 -3.04 3.86 0.29
CA ARG A 42 -3.70 5.11 0.69
C ARG A 42 -2.80 6.28 0.39
N GLY A 43 -3.23 7.14 -0.52
CA GLY A 43 -2.54 8.38 -0.86
C GLY A 43 -3.13 9.60 -0.17
N PHE A 44 -2.72 10.79 -0.61
CA PHE A 44 -3.17 12.05 -0.03
C PHE A 44 -3.22 13.18 -1.06
N ALA A 45 -4.04 14.19 -0.82
CA ALA A 45 -4.12 15.39 -1.64
C ALA A 45 -3.50 16.60 -0.92
N SER A 46 -2.80 17.43 -1.69
CA SER A 46 -2.22 18.68 -1.21
C SER A 46 -2.88 19.87 -1.91
N TYR A 47 -3.51 20.74 -1.12
CA TYR A 47 -4.05 22.02 -1.61
C TYR A 47 -2.95 22.89 -2.23
N ALA A 48 -1.76 22.90 -1.63
CA ALA A 48 -0.65 23.72 -2.10
C ALA A 48 -0.17 23.28 -3.49
N ALA A 49 -0.20 21.98 -3.77
CA ALA A 49 0.20 21.42 -5.06
C ALA A 49 -0.95 21.33 -6.07
N GLY A 50 -2.21 21.43 -5.64
CA GLY A 50 -3.36 21.16 -6.52
C GLY A 50 -3.48 19.69 -6.95
N GLN A 51 -2.84 18.77 -6.22
CA GLN A 51 -2.59 17.39 -6.67
C GLN A 51 -2.84 16.36 -5.57
N ALA A 52 -3.41 15.22 -5.96
CA ALA A 52 -3.34 13.95 -5.23
C ALA A 52 -2.07 13.21 -5.58
N PHE A 53 -1.45 12.64 -4.57
CA PHE A 53 -0.32 11.74 -4.65
C PHE A 53 -0.82 10.32 -4.44
N ILE A 54 -0.63 9.47 -5.44
CA ILE A 54 -1.11 8.09 -5.47
C ILE A 54 0.10 7.17 -5.62
N ALA A 55 0.09 6.05 -4.89
CA ALA A 55 1.07 4.98 -5.02
C ALA A 55 0.38 3.63 -4.88
N GLY A 56 1.01 2.59 -5.41
CA GLY A 56 0.61 1.21 -5.21
C GLY A 56 1.68 0.27 -5.74
N ALA A 57 1.45 -1.03 -5.58
CA ALA A 57 2.34 -2.07 -6.08
C ALA A 57 1.59 -3.04 -6.99
N LEU A 58 2.31 -3.62 -7.94
CA LEU A 58 1.86 -4.73 -8.76
C LEU A 58 2.67 -5.97 -8.38
N THR A 59 1.97 -7.00 -7.91
CA THR A 59 2.55 -8.23 -7.38
C THR A 59 1.90 -9.45 -8.00
N GLU A 60 2.51 -10.62 -7.82
CA GLU A 60 1.94 -11.92 -8.14
C GLU A 60 1.14 -12.42 -6.92
N ASP A 61 -0.19 -12.51 -7.05
CA ASP A 61 -1.05 -13.21 -6.09
C ASP A 61 -1.02 -14.70 -6.37
N LYS A 62 -0.68 -15.48 -5.33
CA LYS A 62 -0.63 -16.94 -5.38
C LYS A 62 -1.99 -17.61 -5.13
N GLY A 63 -3.09 -16.84 -5.11
CA GLY A 63 -4.46 -17.35 -5.15
C GLY A 63 -4.90 -18.06 -3.87
N LEU A 64 -4.57 -17.49 -2.70
CA LEU A 64 -5.04 -18.02 -1.43
C LEU A 64 -6.34 -17.31 -1.01
N GLU A 65 -7.41 -18.10 -0.82
CA GLU A 65 -8.73 -17.63 -0.38
C GLU A 65 -8.66 -16.70 0.85
N LYS A 66 -9.57 -15.71 0.89
CA LYS A 66 -9.86 -14.97 2.13
C LYS A 66 -10.25 -15.97 3.22
N LEU A 67 -9.56 -15.89 4.36
CA LEU A 67 -9.76 -16.78 5.49
C LEU A 67 -11.20 -16.71 6.01
N ASP A 68 -11.91 -17.82 5.96
CA ASP A 68 -13.06 -18.07 6.84
C ASP A 68 -12.54 -18.24 8.27
N GLY A 69 -13.21 -17.62 9.24
CA GLY A 69 -12.77 -17.46 10.65
C GLY A 69 -12.62 -18.74 11.50
N LYS A 70 -12.34 -19.90 10.88
CA LYS A 70 -12.18 -21.22 11.52
C LYS A 70 -10.72 -21.68 11.67
N ASN A 71 -9.74 -20.96 11.12
CA ASN A 71 -8.35 -21.42 11.07
C ASN A 71 -7.54 -21.10 12.34
N THR A 72 -6.57 -21.96 12.66
CA THR A 72 -5.67 -21.77 13.81
C THR A 72 -4.72 -20.59 13.59
N LEU A 73 -4.19 -20.02 14.68
CA LEU A 73 -3.29 -18.86 14.65
C LEU A 73 -2.06 -19.07 13.73
N GLY A 74 -1.50 -20.28 13.72
CA GLY A 74 -0.34 -20.64 12.89
C GLY A 74 -0.67 -20.77 11.40
N GLU A 75 -1.85 -21.30 11.07
CA GLU A 75 -2.35 -21.39 9.69
C GLU A 75 -2.64 -20.01 9.11
N ASN A 76 -3.21 -19.10 9.92
CA ASN A 76 -3.44 -17.71 9.52
C ASN A 76 -2.11 -16.97 9.24
N ILE A 77 -1.10 -17.22 10.07
CA ILE A 77 0.25 -16.68 9.89
C ILE A 77 0.90 -17.22 8.61
N LEU A 78 0.80 -18.53 8.35
CA LEU A 78 1.39 -19.14 7.16
C LEU A 78 0.65 -18.71 5.88
N ALA A 79 -0.67 -18.57 5.92
CA ALA A 79 -1.47 -18.05 4.81
C ALA A 79 -1.09 -16.59 4.50
N MET A 80 -0.97 -15.76 5.54
CA MET A 80 -0.44 -14.40 5.42
C MET A 80 0.97 -14.38 4.82
N LEU A 81 1.91 -15.18 5.33
CA LEU A 81 3.27 -15.31 4.80
C LEU A 81 3.31 -15.65 3.31
N LYS A 82 2.47 -16.60 2.90
CA LYS A 82 2.38 -17.01 1.50
C LYS A 82 1.82 -15.87 0.64
N ARG A 83 0.79 -15.16 1.11
CA ARG A 83 0.25 -13.94 0.46
C ARG A 83 1.33 -12.86 0.30
N TYR A 84 2.09 -12.56 1.35
CA TYR A 84 3.13 -11.52 1.33
C TYR A 84 4.44 -11.93 0.63
N SER A 85 4.55 -13.17 0.14
CA SER A 85 5.71 -13.68 -0.60
C SER A 85 5.55 -13.59 -2.12
N GLY A 86 4.53 -12.88 -2.60
CA GLY A 86 4.31 -12.58 -4.01
C GLY A 86 5.52 -11.87 -4.62
N ASP A 87 5.91 -12.28 -5.83
CA ASP A 87 6.98 -11.59 -6.53
C ASP A 87 6.45 -10.27 -7.12
N GLN A 88 7.27 -9.22 -7.09
CA GLN A 88 6.92 -7.94 -7.70
C GLN A 88 6.97 -8.02 -9.23
N ILE A 89 6.05 -7.34 -9.91
CA ILE A 89 5.92 -7.35 -11.38
C ILE A 89 6.42 -6.01 -11.96
N PRO A 90 7.66 -5.93 -12.47
CA PRO A 90 8.22 -4.69 -13.01
C PRO A 90 7.80 -4.43 -14.45
N SER A 91 7.99 -3.18 -14.90
CA SER A 91 7.82 -2.78 -16.30
C SER A 91 6.42 -3.10 -16.87
N ALA A 92 5.39 -3.09 -16.04
CA ALA A 92 4.00 -3.33 -16.42
C ALA A 92 3.25 -2.01 -16.56
N ARG A 93 2.38 -1.90 -17.56
CA ARG A 93 1.58 -0.68 -17.78
C ARG A 93 0.37 -0.66 -16.85
N VAL A 94 0.24 0.39 -16.07
CA VAL A 94 -0.87 0.61 -15.13
C VAL A 94 -1.54 1.92 -15.49
N LYS A 95 -2.87 1.94 -15.44
CA LYS A 95 -3.69 3.13 -15.59
C LYS A 95 -4.28 3.48 -14.24
N VAL A 96 -4.14 4.73 -13.82
CA VAL A 96 -4.70 5.25 -12.56
C VAL A 96 -5.71 6.33 -12.87
N GLU A 97 -6.89 6.24 -12.28
CA GLU A 97 -8.00 7.16 -12.44
C GLU A 97 -8.45 7.73 -11.10
N LEU A 98 -8.57 9.05 -11.02
CA LEU A 98 -9.13 9.76 -9.88
C LEU A 98 -10.12 10.80 -10.39
N SER A 99 -11.41 10.60 -10.10
CA SER A 99 -12.49 11.44 -10.62
C SER A 99 -12.45 11.51 -12.15
N ASN A 100 -12.18 12.68 -12.74
CA ASN A 100 -12.10 12.88 -14.20
C ASN A 100 -10.67 12.89 -14.73
N ALA A 101 -9.67 12.64 -13.87
CA ALA A 101 -8.27 12.67 -14.24
C ALA A 101 -7.72 11.25 -14.33
N THR A 102 -6.97 10.99 -15.40
CA THR A 102 -6.40 9.68 -15.70
C THR A 102 -4.92 9.83 -16.01
N LYS A 103 -4.12 8.86 -15.57
CA LYS A 103 -2.70 8.78 -15.92
C LYS A 103 -2.30 7.33 -16.16
N GLU A 104 -1.68 7.08 -17.30
CA GLU A 104 -0.97 5.83 -17.58
C GLU A 104 0.50 5.96 -17.18
N LEU A 105 1.03 4.91 -16.56
CA LEU A 105 2.41 4.81 -16.11
C LEU A 105 2.91 3.36 -16.16
N VAL A 106 4.21 3.19 -15.93
CA VAL A 106 4.86 1.88 -15.94
C VAL A 106 5.40 1.59 -14.54
N THR A 107 5.23 0.36 -14.06
CA THR A 107 5.80 -0.06 -12.77
C THR A 107 7.32 -0.05 -12.81
N GLU A 108 7.92 0.44 -11.72
CA GLU A 108 9.36 0.43 -11.49
C GLU A 108 9.90 -1.01 -11.36
N GLU A 109 11.22 -1.18 -11.20
CA GLU A 109 11.85 -2.50 -11.12
C GLU A 109 11.43 -3.33 -9.88
N ASN A 110 10.88 -2.66 -8.88
CA ASN A 110 10.29 -3.22 -7.67
C ASN A 110 8.76 -3.38 -7.77
N GLY A 111 8.18 -3.28 -8.98
CA GLY A 111 6.74 -3.40 -9.20
C GLY A 111 5.90 -2.24 -8.64
N ILE A 112 6.52 -1.18 -8.12
CA ILE A 112 5.81 -0.03 -7.58
C ILE A 112 5.41 0.91 -8.71
N PHE A 113 4.24 1.53 -8.59
CA PHE A 113 3.84 2.66 -9.41
C PHE A 113 3.51 3.86 -8.51
N LYS A 114 3.88 5.06 -8.94
CA LYS A 114 3.59 6.32 -8.23
C LYS A 114 3.20 7.38 -9.23
N THR A 115 2.15 8.14 -8.93
CA THR A 115 1.65 9.19 -9.81
C THR A 115 1.09 10.36 -9.04
N LYS A 116 0.89 11.47 -9.75
CA LYS A 116 0.16 12.63 -9.27
C LYS A 116 -1.00 12.91 -10.22
N LEU A 117 -2.19 13.10 -9.66
CA LEU A 117 -3.38 13.47 -10.42
C LEU A 117 -3.94 14.78 -9.89
N PRO A 118 -4.43 15.68 -10.75
CA PRO A 118 -5.07 16.91 -10.29
C PRO A 118 -6.30 16.60 -9.44
N VAL A 119 -6.50 17.39 -8.39
CA VAL A 119 -7.71 17.34 -7.56
C VAL A 119 -8.36 18.71 -7.57
N ASN A 120 -9.63 18.75 -7.95
CA ASN A 120 -10.43 19.95 -7.85
C ASN A 120 -10.85 20.14 -6.39
N PHE A 121 -10.14 21.01 -5.69
CA PHE A 121 -10.54 21.47 -4.36
C PHE A 121 -11.69 22.48 -4.53
N VAL A 122 -12.91 22.09 -4.20
CA VAL A 122 -14.11 22.86 -4.54
C VAL A 122 -14.30 24.06 -3.60
N ARG A 123 -13.71 24.10 -2.39
CA ARG A 123 -13.78 25.28 -1.48
C ARG A 123 -12.77 25.29 -0.33
N LYS A 124 -12.56 26.48 0.25
CA LYS A 124 -11.79 26.75 1.50
C LYS A 124 -12.45 26.22 2.79
N LYS A 125 -13.63 25.60 2.73
CA LYS A 125 -14.42 25.14 3.90
C LYS A 125 -14.89 23.68 3.78
N GLU A 126 -14.14 22.85 3.06
CA GLU A 126 -14.47 21.43 2.99
C GLU A 126 -14.06 20.71 4.28
N LYS A 127 -14.86 19.71 4.67
CA LYS A 127 -14.46 18.75 5.70
C LYS A 127 -13.44 17.78 5.12
N THR A 128 -12.62 17.21 5.99
CA THR A 128 -11.71 16.14 5.62
C THR A 128 -12.51 14.97 5.06
N ARG A 129 -12.08 14.44 3.92
CA ARG A 129 -12.79 13.37 3.20
C ARG A 129 -11.84 12.41 2.51
N TRP A 130 -12.35 11.22 2.19
CA TRP A 130 -11.65 10.22 1.41
C TRP A 130 -12.24 10.18 0.01
N LEU A 131 -11.39 10.22 -1.02
CA LEU A 131 -11.77 10.03 -2.42
C LEU A 131 -11.23 8.69 -2.91
N HIS A 132 -12.03 7.97 -3.69
CA HIS A 132 -11.56 6.74 -4.30
C HIS A 132 -10.82 7.01 -5.60
N TYR A 133 -9.74 6.26 -5.82
CA TYR A 133 -9.09 6.13 -7.12
C TYR A 133 -9.14 4.68 -7.57
N HIS A 134 -9.02 4.46 -8.88
CA HIS A 134 -8.98 3.14 -9.48
C HIS A 134 -7.63 2.94 -10.16
N ALA A 135 -7.07 1.75 -10.03
CA ALA A 135 -5.84 1.35 -10.71
C ALA A 135 -6.11 0.06 -11.50
N GLU A 136 -5.75 0.05 -12.78
CA GLU A 136 -5.99 -1.05 -13.72
C GLU A 136 -4.68 -1.46 -14.42
N LEU A 137 -4.43 -2.76 -14.48
CA LEU A 137 -3.34 -3.33 -15.28
C LEU A 137 -3.76 -3.34 -16.75
N MET A 138 -2.97 -2.67 -17.59
CA MET A 138 -3.25 -2.52 -19.02
C MET A 138 -2.60 -3.61 -19.89
N ASP A 139 -1.73 -4.42 -19.30
CA ASP A 139 -1.05 -5.49 -20.03
C ASP A 139 -1.93 -6.74 -20.17
N LYS A 140 -1.83 -7.40 -21.33
CA LYS A 140 -2.51 -8.67 -21.58
C LYS A 140 -1.73 -9.79 -20.89
N THR A 141 -2.31 -10.35 -19.85
CA THR A 141 -1.71 -11.42 -19.03
C THR A 141 -2.07 -12.81 -19.56
N GLY A 142 -3.08 -12.91 -20.42
CA GLY A 142 -3.45 -14.14 -21.12
C GLY A 142 -4.53 -14.99 -20.47
N VAL A 143 -4.95 -14.63 -19.25
CA VAL A 143 -6.20 -15.07 -18.63
C VAL A 143 -7.33 -14.25 -19.28
N GLY A 144 -8.33 -14.91 -19.85
CA GLY A 144 -9.30 -14.30 -20.76
C GLY A 144 -9.95 -13.04 -20.18
N SER A 145 -9.85 -11.90 -20.87
CA SER A 145 -10.53 -10.61 -20.61
C SER A 145 -10.58 -10.07 -19.16
N GLU A 146 -9.95 -10.72 -18.19
CA GLU A 146 -9.99 -10.32 -16.79
C GLU A 146 -9.13 -9.08 -16.62
N LYS A 147 -9.80 -8.01 -16.21
CA LYS A 147 -9.16 -6.75 -15.88
C LYS A 147 -8.70 -6.82 -14.45
N TYR A 148 -7.39 -6.96 -14.24
CA TYR A 148 -6.82 -6.81 -12.91
C TYR A 148 -6.90 -5.35 -12.52
N SER A 149 -7.76 -5.07 -11.55
CA SER A 149 -7.97 -3.72 -11.07
C SER A 149 -8.27 -3.70 -9.59
N ALA A 150 -7.89 -2.60 -8.95
CA ALA A 150 -8.12 -2.40 -7.53
C ALA A 150 -8.50 -0.94 -7.24
N GLN A 151 -9.28 -0.75 -6.19
CA GLN A 151 -9.71 0.56 -5.73
C GLN A 151 -8.87 0.96 -4.52
N GLY A 152 -8.28 2.15 -4.58
CA GLY A 152 -7.60 2.76 -3.45
C GLY A 152 -8.29 4.04 -3.00
N GLU A 153 -7.69 4.70 -2.00
CA GLU A 153 -8.26 5.89 -1.38
C GLU A 153 -7.23 7.00 -1.24
N ILE A 154 -7.71 8.24 -1.31
CA ILE A 154 -6.95 9.47 -1.14
C ILE A 154 -7.54 10.29 -0.02
N LEU A 155 -6.72 10.58 0.98
CA LEU A 155 -7.05 11.52 2.03
C LEU A 155 -7.00 12.95 1.48
N VAL A 156 -8.13 13.63 1.47
CA VAL A 156 -8.25 15.05 1.16
C VAL A 156 -8.46 15.79 2.48
N PRO A 157 -7.44 16.46 3.02
CA PRO A 157 -7.60 17.24 4.24
C PRO A 157 -8.69 18.30 4.07
N GLY A 158 -9.40 18.63 5.12
CA GLY A 158 -10.36 19.73 5.14
C GLY A 158 -9.81 20.97 5.84
N SER A 159 -10.64 22.00 5.95
CA SER A 159 -10.38 23.15 6.81
C SER A 159 -10.62 22.86 8.30
N ASP A 160 -11.20 21.69 8.60
CA ASP A 160 -11.39 21.14 9.95
C ASP A 160 -10.11 20.54 10.54
N ALA A 161 -9.10 20.29 9.71
CA ALA A 161 -7.77 19.88 10.14
C ALA A 161 -6.96 21.09 10.62
N ARG A 162 -6.47 21.05 11.86
CA ARG A 162 -5.61 22.09 12.44
C ARG A 162 -4.13 21.79 12.27
N PHE A 163 -3.79 20.51 12.31
CA PHE A 163 -2.44 20.00 12.11
C PHE A 163 -2.51 18.58 11.51
N ALA A 164 -1.37 18.08 11.05
CA ALA A 164 -1.22 16.70 10.64
C ALA A 164 -0.35 15.95 11.64
N VAL A 165 -0.64 14.67 11.85
CA VAL A 165 0.17 13.77 12.67
C VAL A 165 0.95 12.84 11.76
N ILE A 166 2.27 12.79 11.93
CA ILE A 166 3.13 11.85 11.23
C ILE A 166 3.64 10.85 12.27
N SER A 167 3.34 9.57 12.07
CA SER A 167 3.82 8.50 12.93
C SER A 167 4.64 7.51 12.13
N ASP A 168 5.86 7.25 12.61
CA ASP A 168 6.57 6.07 12.19
C ASP A 168 5.84 4.83 12.75
N ILE A 169 5.70 3.79 11.93
CA ILE A 169 5.17 2.50 12.32
C ILE A 169 6.31 1.50 12.57
N ASP A 170 7.49 1.72 11.98
CA ASP A 170 8.60 0.78 11.98
C ASP A 170 9.10 0.43 13.39
N ASP A 171 9.35 1.47 14.19
CA ASP A 171 9.88 1.34 15.55
C ASP A 171 8.84 0.76 16.54
N THR A 172 7.58 0.61 16.10
CA THR A 172 6.53 -0.03 16.91
C THR A 172 6.37 -1.52 16.59
N ILE A 173 6.84 -1.96 15.41
CA ILE A 173 6.72 -3.34 14.93
C ILE A 173 8.06 -4.10 14.99
N MET A 174 9.22 -3.42 14.86
CA MET A 174 10.52 -4.07 14.76
C MET A 174 11.31 -4.09 16.08
N VAL A 175 11.50 -5.28 16.66
CA VAL A 175 12.74 -5.55 17.42
C VAL A 175 13.74 -6.17 16.44
N SER A 176 14.70 -5.35 16.02
CA SER A 176 15.75 -5.65 15.05
C SER A 176 16.72 -6.75 15.53
N HIS A 177 17.04 -7.67 14.62
CA HIS A 177 18.39 -8.14 14.24
C HIS A 177 18.33 -9.57 13.68
N SER A 178 18.68 -9.71 12.38
CA SER A 178 19.12 -10.90 11.61
C SER A 178 18.29 -11.20 10.33
N THR A 179 19.03 -11.44 9.25
CA THR A 179 18.70 -11.95 7.88
C THR A 179 17.27 -11.74 7.31
N GLN A 180 17.18 -11.29 6.06
CA GLN A 180 15.92 -10.87 5.38
C GLN A 180 14.74 -11.86 5.52
N THR A 181 14.98 -13.16 5.70
CA THR A 181 13.95 -14.19 5.93
C THR A 181 13.56 -14.37 7.40
N LEU A 182 14.53 -14.33 8.33
CA LEU A 182 14.28 -14.42 9.78
C LEU A 182 13.57 -13.16 10.30
N SER A 183 13.90 -11.99 9.74
CA SER A 183 13.21 -10.72 10.03
C SER A 183 11.74 -10.78 9.59
N LYS A 184 11.43 -11.32 8.41
CA LYS A 184 10.04 -11.53 7.94
C LYS A 184 9.28 -12.52 8.81
N LEU A 185 9.91 -13.65 9.15
CA LEU A 185 9.32 -14.66 10.02
C LEU A 185 9.11 -14.14 11.45
N ARG A 186 10.07 -13.39 12.02
CA ARG A 186 9.96 -12.76 13.34
C ARG A 186 8.94 -11.63 13.35
N LEU A 187 8.86 -10.81 12.31
CA LEU A 187 7.82 -9.79 12.14
C LEU A 187 6.44 -10.42 12.31
N ILE A 188 6.23 -11.58 11.69
CA ILE A 188 4.94 -12.27 11.62
C ILE A 188 4.66 -13.11 12.86
N LEU A 189 5.67 -13.78 13.44
CA LEU A 189 5.57 -14.46 14.73
C LEU A 189 5.37 -13.48 15.91
N THR A 190 5.87 -12.25 15.78
CA THR A 190 5.61 -11.16 16.74
C THR A 190 4.37 -10.33 16.38
N HIS A 191 3.84 -10.44 15.16
CA HIS A 191 2.52 -9.97 14.68
C HIS A 191 1.38 -10.93 15.06
N ASN A 192 1.44 -11.47 16.26
CA ASN A 192 0.19 -11.83 16.89
C ASN A 192 -0.43 -10.50 17.35
N SER A 193 -1.40 -10.00 16.58
CA SER A 193 -2.22 -8.83 16.93
C SER A 193 -2.90 -9.01 18.30
N ARG A 194 -2.91 -10.23 18.86
CA ARG A 194 -3.36 -10.52 20.23
C ARG A 194 -2.25 -10.56 21.29
N THR A 195 -0.95 -10.64 20.96
CA THR A 195 0.13 -10.67 21.98
C THR A 195 0.98 -9.41 22.08
N ARG A 196 0.90 -8.47 21.13
CA ARG A 196 1.32 -7.09 21.35
C ARG A 196 0.13 -6.16 21.22
N LYS A 197 -0.50 -5.85 22.35
CA LYS A 197 -1.29 -4.63 22.43
C LYS A 197 -0.32 -3.46 22.17
N PRO A 198 -0.67 -2.46 21.35
CA PRO A 198 0.06 -1.20 21.36
C PRO A 198 0.17 -0.73 22.82
N PHE A 199 1.22 0.05 23.13
CA PHE A 199 1.39 0.56 24.50
C PHE A 199 0.04 1.04 25.03
N PRO A 200 -0.38 0.59 26.23
CA PRO A 200 -1.70 0.91 26.75
C PRO A 200 -1.97 2.42 26.62
N GLY A 201 -3.06 2.77 25.94
CA GLY A 201 -3.45 4.17 25.71
C GLY A 201 -3.00 4.80 24.39
N VAL A 202 -2.19 4.15 23.54
CA VAL A 202 -1.78 4.72 22.24
C VAL A 202 -2.97 4.92 21.30
N GLU A 203 -3.91 3.97 21.24
CA GLU A 203 -5.16 4.14 20.49
C GLU A 203 -5.89 5.42 20.95
N ALA A 204 -6.13 5.54 22.26
CA ALA A 204 -6.80 6.70 22.83
C ALA A 204 -6.04 8.00 22.55
N PHE A 205 -4.71 7.98 22.62
CA PHE A 205 -3.85 9.12 22.30
C PHE A 205 -3.95 9.51 20.82
N TYR A 206 -3.88 8.56 19.90
CA TYR A 206 -3.99 8.83 18.46
C TYR A 206 -5.39 9.33 18.10
N CYS A 207 -6.44 8.71 18.66
CA CYS A 207 -7.81 9.18 18.49
C CYS A 207 -8.00 10.59 19.06
N ALA A 208 -7.43 10.91 20.23
CA ALA A 208 -7.47 12.26 20.78
C ALA A 208 -6.74 13.28 19.89
N LEU A 209 -5.58 12.92 19.32
CA LEU A 209 -4.88 13.78 18.36
C LEU A 209 -5.70 13.97 17.07
N HIS A 210 -6.35 12.92 16.58
CA HIS A 210 -7.22 13.00 15.40
C HIS A 210 -8.37 13.96 15.62
N LEU A 211 -9.09 13.80 16.74
CA LEU A 211 -10.24 14.61 17.14
C LEU A 211 -9.87 16.03 17.60
N GLY A 212 -8.60 16.25 17.97
CA GLY A 212 -8.09 17.53 18.42
C GLY A 212 -8.74 18.07 19.70
N GLY A 213 -8.42 19.31 20.05
CA GLY A 213 -8.86 19.92 21.31
C GLY A 213 -10.37 20.17 21.40
N ASN A 214 -11.04 20.27 20.25
CA ASN A 214 -12.49 20.50 20.17
C ASN A 214 -13.29 19.19 20.06
N GLY A 215 -12.63 18.04 19.98
CA GLY A 215 -13.27 16.72 19.84
C GLY A 215 -13.90 16.45 18.46
N ASN A 216 -13.73 17.37 17.49
CA ASN A 216 -14.32 17.27 16.15
C ASN A 216 -13.38 17.86 15.07
N ASP A 217 -12.11 18.10 15.43
CA ASP A 217 -11.09 18.33 14.42
C ASP A 217 -10.88 17.01 13.66
N ALA A 218 -10.53 17.08 12.37
CA ALA A 218 -10.26 15.89 11.56
C ALA A 218 -8.78 15.87 11.15
N ASN A 219 -7.89 15.91 12.15
CA ASN A 219 -6.46 16.05 11.91
C ASN A 219 -5.93 14.81 11.16
N PRO A 220 -5.40 14.97 9.93
CA PRO A 220 -4.98 13.83 9.11
C PRO A 220 -3.80 13.11 9.75
N PHE A 221 -3.85 11.78 9.71
CA PHE A 221 -2.74 10.91 10.09
C PHE A 221 -1.95 10.46 8.85
N PHE A 222 -0.64 10.41 9.00
CA PHE A 222 0.29 9.91 8.01
C PHE A 222 1.24 8.91 8.67
N TYR A 223 1.18 7.67 8.20
CA TYR A 223 2.00 6.59 8.69
C TYR A 223 3.20 6.38 7.78
N ILE A 224 4.40 6.29 8.34
CA ILE A 224 5.64 6.05 7.61
C ILE A 224 6.19 4.68 8.00
N SER A 225 6.65 3.90 7.03
CA SER A 225 7.32 2.61 7.28
C SER A 225 8.41 2.29 6.25
N SER A 226 9.66 2.20 6.66
CA SER A 226 10.83 1.68 5.93
C SER A 226 10.73 0.20 5.51
N SER A 227 9.64 -0.48 5.85
CA SER A 227 9.32 -1.83 5.38
C SER A 227 9.19 -1.92 3.85
N GLU A 228 9.33 -3.13 3.31
CA GLU A 228 9.05 -3.42 1.91
C GLU A 228 7.55 -3.27 1.58
N TRP A 229 7.21 -2.92 0.34
CA TRP A 229 5.83 -2.64 -0.08
C TRP A 229 4.87 -3.83 0.01
N ASN A 230 5.39 -5.06 -0.02
CA ASN A 230 4.61 -6.28 0.19
C ASN A 230 4.10 -6.42 1.64
N LEU A 231 4.54 -5.58 2.57
CA LEU A 231 4.04 -5.52 3.95
C LEU A 231 2.98 -4.42 4.14
N TYR A 232 2.62 -3.69 3.09
CA TYR A 232 1.63 -2.61 3.16
C TYR A 232 0.31 -3.09 3.78
N ASP A 233 -0.26 -4.18 3.25
CA ASP A 233 -1.55 -4.72 3.74
C ASP A 233 -1.45 -5.20 5.19
N LEU A 234 -0.30 -5.80 5.58
CA LEU A 234 -0.06 -6.21 6.96
C LEU A 234 -0.10 -5.01 7.91
N ILE A 235 0.54 -3.91 7.50
CA ILE A 235 0.57 -2.68 8.28
C ILE A 235 -0.83 -2.05 8.35
N ASP A 236 -1.57 -2.06 7.24
CA ASP A 236 -2.93 -1.52 7.21
C ASP A 236 -3.90 -2.33 8.09
N ASP A 237 -3.81 -3.67 8.01
CA ASP A 237 -4.54 -4.59 8.86
C ASP A 237 -4.19 -4.37 10.34
N PHE A 238 -2.91 -4.14 10.66
CA PHE A 238 -2.47 -3.83 12.02
C PHE A 238 -3.06 -2.51 12.54
N CYS A 239 -3.02 -1.43 11.75
CA CYS A 239 -3.61 -0.15 12.13
C CYS A 239 -5.13 -0.28 12.34
N THR A 240 -5.80 -1.00 11.45
CA THR A 240 -7.25 -1.22 11.50
C THR A 240 -7.64 -2.05 12.72
N PHE A 241 -6.92 -3.15 12.98
CA PHE A 241 -7.16 -4.02 14.15
C PHE A 241 -6.98 -3.27 15.47
N ASN A 242 -5.98 -2.40 15.55
CA ASN A 242 -5.70 -1.58 16.73
C ASN A 242 -6.51 -0.28 16.79
N LYS A 243 -7.48 -0.11 15.87
CA LYS A 243 -8.39 1.05 15.80
C LYS A 243 -7.68 2.39 15.75
N PHE A 244 -6.51 2.42 15.13
CA PHE A 244 -5.82 3.68 14.89
C PHE A 244 -6.60 4.53 13.87
N PRO A 245 -6.52 5.87 13.95
CA PRO A 245 -7.15 6.74 12.98
C PRO A 245 -6.73 6.36 11.55
N LYS A 246 -7.69 6.31 10.64
CA LYS A 246 -7.37 6.05 9.24
C LYS A 246 -6.46 7.17 8.71
N GLY A 247 -5.34 6.79 8.11
CA GLY A 247 -4.33 7.73 7.64
C GLY A 247 -3.75 7.35 6.28
N GLY A 248 -3.08 8.31 5.64
CA GLY A 248 -2.24 8.02 4.48
C GLY A 248 -1.06 7.14 4.93
N LEU A 249 -0.67 6.16 4.12
CA LEU A 249 0.39 5.22 4.50
C LEU A 249 1.49 5.26 3.45
N PHE A 250 2.72 5.49 3.92
CA PHE A 250 3.91 5.65 3.09
C PHE A 250 4.92 4.57 3.40
N ALA A 251 5.40 3.87 2.36
CA ALA A 251 6.56 3.00 2.44
C ALA A 251 7.77 3.64 1.73
N PRO A 252 8.76 4.23 2.43
CA PRO A 252 9.81 5.02 1.79
C PRO A 252 10.83 4.23 0.95
N ARG A 253 10.90 2.89 1.03
CA ARG A 253 12.10 2.20 0.54
C ARG A 253 12.08 1.82 -0.94
N ASN A 254 12.48 2.78 -1.77
CA ASN A 254 13.70 2.79 -2.61
C ASN A 254 13.55 3.96 -3.59
N THR A 255 13.94 5.16 -3.15
CA THR A 255 13.80 6.39 -3.93
C THR A 255 15.06 6.63 -4.77
N SER A 256 15.03 6.14 -6.01
CA SER A 256 15.48 6.98 -7.12
C SER A 256 14.46 8.12 -7.20
N GLY A 257 14.89 9.29 -6.70
CA GLY A 257 14.00 10.23 -6.02
C GLY A 257 12.90 10.88 -6.85
N HIS A 258 11.64 10.76 -6.41
CA HIS A 258 10.56 11.71 -6.78
C HIS A 258 9.53 11.99 -5.66
N PHE A 259 9.74 11.47 -4.44
CA PHE A 259 8.95 11.84 -3.26
C PHE A 259 9.87 12.36 -2.16
N LYS A 260 10.37 13.59 -2.35
CA LYS A 260 10.75 14.40 -1.19
C LYS A 260 9.43 14.83 -0.55
N PHE A 261 9.27 14.61 0.76
CA PHE A 261 8.30 15.35 1.56
C PHE A 261 8.78 16.81 1.50
N VAL A 262 8.41 17.51 0.44
CA VAL A 262 8.89 18.87 0.16
C VAL A 262 8.43 19.73 1.32
N GLU A 263 9.40 20.40 1.92
CA GLU A 263 9.31 21.56 2.80
C GLU A 263 8.09 22.43 2.48
N THR A 264 6.92 22.04 2.96
CA THR A 264 5.73 22.88 2.89
C THR A 264 6.02 24.01 3.85
N ARG A 265 6.45 25.16 3.33
CA ARG A 265 6.60 26.40 4.11
C ARG A 265 5.21 26.74 4.63
N TRP A 266 4.92 26.27 5.84
CA TRP A 266 3.73 26.64 6.60
C TRP A 266 3.82 28.13 6.87
N ARG A 267 3.16 28.93 6.02
CA ARG A 267 2.98 30.35 6.31
C ARG A 267 2.13 30.43 7.57
N LYS A 268 2.73 30.93 8.66
CA LYS A 268 1.99 31.32 9.86
C LYS A 268 0.78 32.17 9.46
N PRO A 269 -0.40 31.98 10.07
CA PRO A 269 -1.50 32.92 9.89
C PRO A 269 -1.00 34.30 10.30
N ARG A 270 -1.19 35.29 9.41
CA ARG A 270 -0.98 36.69 9.80
C ARG A 270 -2.05 37.00 10.84
N THR A 271 -1.60 37.31 12.05
CA THR A 271 -2.38 37.96 13.11
C THR A 271 -2.91 39.29 12.61
#